data_AF-A0A0V1NDC3-F1
#
_entry.id   AF-A0A0V1NDC3-F1
#
_cell.length_a   1.000
_cell.length_b   1.000
_cell.length_c   1.000
_cell.angle_alpha   90.00
_cell.angle_beta   90.00
_cell.angle_gamma   90.00
#
_symmetry.space_group_name_H-M   'P 1'
#
loop_
_entity.id
_entity.type
_entity.pdbx_description
1 polymer ?
#
loop_
_entity_poly.entity_id
_entity_poly.type
_entity_poly.pdbx_seq_one_letter_code
_entity_poly.pdbx_strand_id
1 'polypeptide(L)'
;LATLKVLAEFYKGILGLENGIDAHVKNNLTVLDKTHKVFLNPTSVKQILLSDRNDPLPLTEPVGVNLQDFKTEILNLQTSAKNLQNEEQACVLKMILNALENLNLLSMEQIADIYYVLGKDIMVDDKQMKEILISMTNNGFFVPDDAADYMQKFKEFPEKTINWKTVTKVIVPEIIIGADGEMCTKRNVDESQNKLLPEIVHIYIDPKTNAIKMIDKN
;
A
#
# COMPACT_ATOMS: atom_id res chain seq x y z
N LEU A 1 -2.11 9.11 3.50
CA LEU A 1 -1.05 8.07 3.34
C LEU A 1 -1.60 6.65 3.45
N ALA A 2 -2.28 6.26 4.55
CA ALA A 2 -2.84 4.90 4.73
C ALA A 2 -3.67 4.45 3.52
N THR A 3 -4.60 5.31 3.07
CA THR A 3 -5.43 5.09 1.89
C THR A 3 -4.60 4.74 0.65
N LEU A 4 -3.56 5.52 0.34
CA LEU A 4 -2.76 5.31 -0.87
C LEU A 4 -1.98 4.00 -0.84
N LYS A 5 -1.43 3.60 0.31
CA LYS A 5 -0.73 2.32 0.43
C LYS A 5 -1.69 1.13 0.40
N VAL A 6 -2.86 1.22 1.02
CA VAL A 6 -3.91 0.19 0.88
C VAL A 6 -4.28 0.03 -0.59
N LEU A 7 -4.50 1.14 -1.32
CA LEU A 7 -4.78 1.09 -2.75
C LEU A 7 -3.62 0.51 -3.56
N ALA A 8 -2.38 0.81 -3.19
CA ALA A 8 -1.21 0.26 -3.87
C ALA A 8 -1.11 -1.25 -3.72
N GLU A 9 -1.25 -1.78 -2.51
CA GLU A 9 -1.24 -3.23 -2.30
C GLU A 9 -2.46 -3.91 -2.91
N PHE A 10 -3.62 -3.26 -2.88
CA PHE A 10 -4.81 -3.75 -3.58
C PHE A 10 -4.56 -3.87 -5.10
N TYR A 11 -4.12 -2.82 -5.77
CA TYR A 11 -3.87 -2.82 -7.21
C TYR A 11 -2.71 -3.75 -7.61
N LYS A 12 -1.66 -3.85 -6.79
CA LYS A 12 -0.59 -4.84 -6.96
C LYS A 12 -1.11 -6.27 -6.85
N GLY A 13 -2.01 -6.54 -5.90
CA GLY A 13 -2.68 -7.82 -5.76
C GLY A 13 -3.50 -8.17 -7.01
N ILE A 14 -4.22 -7.20 -7.58
CA ILE A 14 -4.95 -7.38 -8.85
C ILE A 14 -3.96 -7.71 -9.97
N LEU A 15 -2.87 -6.95 -10.12
CA LEU A 15 -1.87 -7.19 -11.17
C LEU A 15 -1.29 -8.62 -11.14
N GLY A 16 -1.22 -9.22 -9.95
CA GLY A 16 -0.74 -10.59 -9.74
C GLY A 16 -1.76 -11.70 -10.06
N LEU A 17 -3.01 -11.37 -10.39
CA LEU A 17 -4.02 -12.37 -10.76
C LEU A 17 -3.69 -12.95 -12.14
N GLU A 18 -3.58 -14.29 -12.22
CA GLU A 18 -3.19 -15.00 -13.44
C GLU A 18 -4.25 -14.94 -14.56
N ASN A 19 -5.52 -14.68 -14.22
CA ASN A 19 -6.64 -14.72 -15.15
C ASN A 19 -7.61 -13.54 -14.96
N GLY A 20 -8.18 -13.04 -16.06
CA GLY A 20 -9.39 -12.20 -16.03
C GLY A 20 -9.17 -10.68 -16.02
N ILE A 21 -7.98 -10.19 -16.34
CA ILE A 21 -7.71 -8.75 -16.41
C ILE A 21 -7.49 -8.34 -17.86
N ASP A 22 -8.33 -7.42 -18.33
CA ASP A 22 -8.19 -6.81 -19.64
C ASP A 22 -6.82 -6.11 -19.80
N ALA A 23 -6.28 -6.11 -21.03
CA ALA A 23 -4.96 -5.55 -21.31
C ALA A 23 -4.85 -4.06 -20.94
N HIS A 24 -5.90 -3.26 -21.14
CA HIS A 24 -5.93 -1.85 -20.74
C HIS A 24 -5.86 -1.70 -19.22
N VAL A 25 -6.62 -2.52 -18.48
CA VAL A 25 -6.57 -2.54 -17.01
C VAL A 25 -5.18 -2.95 -16.53
N LYS A 26 -4.58 -3.97 -17.13
CA LYS A 26 -3.21 -4.43 -16.80
C LYS A 26 -2.17 -3.34 -16.98
N ASN A 27 -2.29 -2.53 -18.04
CA ASN A 27 -1.41 -1.40 -18.28
C ASN A 27 -1.52 -0.33 -17.17
N ASN A 28 -2.75 0.06 -16.80
CA ASN A 28 -2.97 1.00 -15.70
C ASN A 28 -2.42 0.47 -14.37
N LEU A 29 -2.66 -0.81 -14.07
CA LEU A 29 -2.14 -1.48 -12.87
C LEU A 29 -0.60 -1.51 -12.84
N THR A 30 0.04 -1.74 -13.99
CA THR A 30 1.51 -1.71 -14.11
C THR A 30 2.06 -0.31 -13.80
N VAL A 31 1.42 0.75 -14.32
CA VAL A 31 1.79 2.13 -14.00
C VAL A 31 1.60 2.42 -12.52
N LEU A 32 0.51 1.96 -11.90
CA LEU A 32 0.25 2.13 -10.48
C LEU A 32 1.29 1.42 -9.60
N ASP A 33 1.67 0.17 -9.92
CA ASP A 33 2.71 -0.57 -9.19
C ASP A 33 4.09 0.12 -9.29
N LYS A 34 4.48 0.58 -10.48
CA LYS A 34 5.74 1.32 -10.64
C LYS A 34 5.70 2.68 -9.95
N THR A 35 4.56 3.37 -9.99
CA THR A 35 4.36 4.63 -9.25
C THR A 35 4.54 4.41 -7.75
N HIS A 36 3.99 3.33 -7.19
CA HIS A 36 4.22 2.94 -5.80
C HIS A 36 5.71 2.80 -5.50
N LYS A 37 6.43 2.00 -6.29
CA LYS A 37 7.84 1.67 -6.04
C LYS A 37 8.74 2.91 -6.12
N VAL A 38 8.45 3.83 -7.03
CA VAL A 38 9.24 5.05 -7.24
C VAL A 38 8.89 6.13 -6.22
N PHE A 39 7.60 6.43 -6.04
CA PHE A 39 7.16 7.64 -5.32
C PHE A 39 6.55 7.35 -3.94
N LEU A 40 6.12 6.12 -3.66
CA LEU A 40 5.46 5.74 -2.39
C LEU A 40 6.28 4.75 -1.54
N ASN A 41 7.55 4.53 -1.88
CA ASN A 41 8.47 3.77 -1.03
C ASN A 41 8.80 4.53 0.28
N PRO A 42 9.29 3.85 1.34
CA PRO A 42 9.53 4.49 2.64
C PRO A 42 10.40 5.75 2.59
N THR A 43 11.48 5.74 1.80
CA THR A 43 12.39 6.89 1.64
C THR A 43 11.68 8.08 1.02
N SER A 44 11.01 7.86 -0.11
CA SER A 44 10.24 8.90 -0.81
C SER A 44 9.12 9.44 0.06
N VAL A 45 8.35 8.58 0.73
CA VAL A 45 7.26 8.99 1.63
C VAL A 45 7.77 9.84 2.78
N LYS A 46 8.87 9.44 3.42
CA LYS A 46 9.48 10.23 4.49
C LYS A 46 9.85 11.62 4.01
N GLN A 47 10.43 11.75 2.82
CA GLN A 47 10.77 13.05 2.23
C GLN A 47 9.52 13.87 1.88
N ILE A 48 8.53 13.26 1.22
CA ILE A 48 7.26 13.93 0.85
C ILE A 48 6.52 14.45 2.11
N LEU A 49 6.56 13.72 3.22
CA LEU A 49 5.92 14.15 4.47
C LEU A 49 6.69 15.26 5.19
N LEU A 50 8.02 15.35 4.99
CA LEU A 50 8.88 16.35 5.63
C LEU A 50 8.99 17.63 4.80
N SER A 51 8.79 17.55 3.49
CA SER A 51 9.02 18.62 2.53
C SER A 51 7.80 18.84 1.64
N ASP A 52 7.23 20.04 1.70
CA ASP A 52 5.91 20.33 1.14
C ASP A 52 5.91 20.65 -0.38
N ARG A 53 7.02 20.38 -1.12
CA ARG A 53 7.09 20.32 -2.60
C ARG A 53 8.48 20.11 -3.22
N ASN A 54 8.52 19.36 -4.33
CA ASN A 54 9.58 19.31 -5.36
C ASN A 54 10.99 18.91 -4.89
N ASP A 55 11.07 18.07 -3.86
CA ASP A 55 12.36 17.48 -3.49
C ASP A 55 12.87 16.55 -4.60
N PRO A 56 14.21 16.48 -4.79
CA PRO A 56 14.79 15.52 -5.71
C PRO A 56 14.37 14.10 -5.37
N LEU A 57 14.04 13.32 -6.38
CA LEU A 57 13.88 11.88 -6.24
C LEU A 57 15.18 11.30 -5.65
N PRO A 58 15.11 10.41 -4.65
CA PRO A 58 16.29 9.74 -4.13
C PRO A 58 17.14 9.17 -5.27
N LEU A 59 18.45 9.46 -5.27
CA LEU A 59 19.38 9.02 -6.32
C LEU A 59 19.57 7.50 -6.36
N THR A 60 19.13 6.79 -5.33
CA THR A 60 19.09 5.32 -5.33
C THR A 60 17.90 4.85 -6.17
N GLU A 61 18.18 4.08 -7.22
CA GLU A 61 17.11 3.50 -8.03
C GLU A 61 16.13 2.71 -7.17
N PRO A 62 14.81 2.91 -7.37
CA PRO A 62 13.80 2.15 -6.66
C PRO A 62 13.91 0.66 -6.97
N VAL A 63 13.80 -0.16 -5.93
CA VAL A 63 13.98 -1.61 -6.04
C VAL A 63 13.04 -2.19 -7.10
N GLY A 64 13.61 -2.86 -8.10
CA GLY A 64 12.86 -3.54 -9.16
C GLY A 64 12.22 -2.63 -10.20
N VAL A 65 12.61 -1.34 -10.28
CA VAL A 65 12.14 -0.42 -11.33
C VAL A 65 13.31 0.33 -11.98
N ASN A 66 13.54 0.05 -13.26
CA ASN A 66 14.38 0.90 -14.10
C ASN A 66 13.56 2.14 -14.55
N LEU A 67 14.08 3.34 -14.28
CA LEU A 67 13.36 4.59 -14.56
C LEU A 67 13.18 4.86 -16.07
N GLN A 68 14.11 4.42 -16.93
CA GLN A 68 14.00 4.60 -18.38
C GLN A 68 12.98 3.64 -19.00
N ASP A 69 12.92 2.40 -18.50
CA ASP A 69 11.88 1.45 -18.90
C ASP A 69 10.50 1.96 -18.49
N PHE A 70 10.38 2.53 -17.29
CA PHE A 70 9.12 3.11 -16.84
C PHE A 70 8.68 4.32 -17.69
N LYS A 71 9.61 5.22 -18.05
CA LYS A 71 9.35 6.30 -19.01
C LYS A 71 8.85 5.77 -20.35
N THR A 72 9.54 4.76 -20.88
CA THR A 72 9.21 4.15 -22.18
C THR A 72 7.81 3.53 -22.17
N GLU A 73 7.44 2.86 -21.08
CA GLU A 73 6.08 2.30 -20.91
C GLU A 73 5.01 3.39 -20.90
N ILE A 74 5.21 4.50 -20.18
CA ILE A 74 4.26 5.62 -20.16
C ILE A 74 4.09 6.22 -21.57
N LEU A 75 5.20 6.42 -22.29
CA LEU A 75 5.18 6.93 -23.66
C LEU A 75 4.45 5.98 -24.62
N ASN A 76 4.66 4.67 -24.46
CA ASN A 76 3.96 3.65 -25.23
C ASN A 76 2.45 3.67 -24.94
N LEU A 77 2.05 3.89 -23.69
CA LEU A 77 0.63 4.04 -23.35
C LEU A 77 0.02 5.30 -23.96
N GLN A 78 0.71 6.43 -23.91
CA GLN A 78 0.25 7.68 -24.53
C GLN A 78 0.14 7.59 -26.05
N THR A 79 0.99 6.80 -26.70
CA THR A 79 1.00 6.66 -28.17
C THR A 79 0.04 5.59 -28.69
N SER A 80 -0.03 4.42 -28.04
CA SER A 80 -0.96 3.34 -28.39
C SER A 80 -2.42 3.68 -28.11
N ALA A 81 -2.69 4.57 -27.14
CA ALA A 81 -4.03 4.89 -26.68
C ALA A 81 -4.55 6.26 -27.13
N LYS A 82 -4.01 6.88 -28.19
CA LYS A 82 -4.51 8.16 -28.73
C LYS A 82 -6.01 8.17 -29.11
N ASN A 83 -6.67 7.00 -29.15
CA ASN A 83 -8.11 6.85 -29.36
C ASN A 83 -8.90 6.35 -28.13
N LEU A 84 -8.25 6.09 -26.98
CA LEU A 84 -8.83 5.42 -25.81
C LEU A 84 -8.60 6.15 -24.47
N GLN A 85 -7.62 7.07 -24.39
CA GLN A 85 -7.36 7.85 -23.17
C GLN A 85 -8.29 9.08 -23.07
N ASN A 86 -8.95 9.23 -21.92
CA ASN A 86 -9.62 10.49 -21.56
C ASN A 86 -8.59 11.55 -21.10
N GLU A 87 -9.00 12.82 -21.07
CA GLU A 87 -8.12 13.95 -20.74
C GLU A 87 -7.47 13.80 -19.35
N GLU A 88 -8.19 13.24 -18.38
CA GLU A 88 -7.68 13.00 -17.03
C GLU A 88 -6.51 12.00 -17.05
N GLN A 89 -6.65 10.89 -17.79
CA GLN A 89 -5.61 9.86 -17.90
C GLN A 89 -4.36 10.41 -18.59
N ALA A 90 -4.53 11.19 -19.67
CA ALA A 90 -3.43 11.85 -20.34
C ALA A 90 -2.69 12.83 -19.40
N CYS A 91 -3.44 13.56 -18.56
CA CYS A 91 -2.90 14.49 -17.59
C CYS A 91 -2.04 13.79 -16.53
N VAL A 92 -2.53 12.71 -15.91
CA VAL A 92 -1.76 12.00 -14.87
C VAL A 92 -0.53 11.28 -15.44
N LEU A 93 -0.61 10.74 -16.66
CA LEU A 93 0.56 10.14 -17.31
C LEU A 93 1.64 11.18 -17.63
N LYS A 94 1.24 12.37 -18.10
CA LYS A 94 2.17 13.49 -18.31
C LYS A 94 2.78 13.97 -16.99
N MET A 95 2.01 13.97 -15.91
CA MET A 95 2.49 14.33 -14.57
C MET A 95 3.59 13.37 -14.10
N ILE A 96 3.41 12.06 -14.26
CA ILE A 96 4.42 11.05 -13.94
C ILE A 96 5.66 11.24 -14.81
N LEU A 97 5.48 11.40 -16.13
CA LEU A 97 6.58 11.57 -17.07
C LEU A 97 7.46 12.78 -16.70
N ASN A 98 6.83 13.93 -16.44
CA ASN A 98 7.52 15.15 -16.02
C ASN A 98 8.32 14.94 -14.72
N ALA A 99 7.76 14.23 -13.74
CA ALA A 99 8.46 13.94 -12.49
C ALA A 99 9.69 13.04 -12.73
N LEU A 100 9.56 12.02 -13.56
CA LEU A 100 10.67 11.13 -13.93
C LEU A 100 11.75 11.83 -14.77
N GLU A 101 11.38 12.75 -15.65
CA GLU A 101 12.31 13.54 -16.47
C GLU A 101 13.12 14.52 -15.64
N ASN A 102 12.46 15.21 -14.71
CA ASN A 102 13.10 16.19 -13.85
C ASN A 102 13.71 15.58 -12.58
N LEU A 103 13.60 14.27 -12.39
CA LEU A 103 14.03 13.55 -11.19
C LEU A 103 13.47 14.19 -9.92
N ASN A 104 12.18 14.51 -9.92
CA ASN A 104 11.48 15.14 -8.79
C ASN A 104 10.47 14.17 -8.18
N LEU A 105 10.24 14.31 -6.88
CA LEU A 105 9.15 13.65 -6.18
C LEU A 105 7.80 14.23 -6.60
N LEU A 106 6.79 13.37 -6.60
CA LEU A 106 5.39 13.77 -6.65
C LEU A 106 4.89 14.04 -5.23
N SER A 107 4.07 15.08 -5.06
CA SER A 107 3.36 15.33 -3.81
C SER A 107 2.31 14.26 -3.53
N MET A 108 1.84 14.17 -2.28
CA MET A 108 0.76 13.23 -1.90
C MET A 108 -0.54 13.46 -2.67
N GLU A 109 -0.87 14.71 -2.98
CA GLU A 109 -2.05 15.08 -3.77
C GLU A 109 -1.93 14.54 -5.19
N GLN A 110 -0.78 14.76 -5.84
CA GLN A 110 -0.50 14.25 -7.17
C GLN A 110 -0.52 12.71 -7.24
N ILE A 111 0.03 12.04 -6.23
CA ILE A 111 -0.04 10.58 -6.14
C ILE A 111 -1.50 10.14 -5.97
N ALA A 112 -2.30 10.83 -5.16
CA ALA A 112 -3.72 10.52 -5.01
C ALA A 112 -4.50 10.67 -6.32
N ASP A 113 -4.24 11.73 -7.09
CA ASP A 113 -4.86 11.94 -8.40
C ASP A 113 -4.51 10.81 -9.38
N ILE A 114 -3.25 10.38 -9.43
CA ILE A 114 -2.80 9.25 -10.26
C ILE A 114 -3.58 7.98 -9.89
N TYR A 115 -3.65 7.66 -8.60
CA TYR A 115 -4.35 6.46 -8.11
C TYR A 115 -5.84 6.50 -8.41
N TYR A 116 -6.47 7.65 -8.21
CA TYR A 116 -7.88 7.83 -8.54
C TYR A 116 -8.12 7.67 -10.04
N VAL A 117 -7.41 8.41 -10.89
CA VAL A 117 -7.66 8.42 -12.34
C VAL A 117 -7.41 7.06 -12.99
N LEU A 118 -6.31 6.40 -12.64
CA LEU A 118 -5.95 5.12 -13.25
C LEU A 118 -6.72 3.92 -12.66
N GLY A 119 -7.23 4.06 -11.43
CA GLY A 119 -7.82 2.97 -10.66
C GLY A 119 -9.33 3.05 -10.40
N LYS A 120 -9.99 4.19 -10.69
CA LYS A 120 -11.39 4.44 -10.30
C LYS A 120 -12.40 3.45 -10.85
N ASP A 121 -12.15 2.93 -12.06
CA ASP A 121 -13.07 2.04 -12.77
C ASP A 121 -12.75 0.56 -12.56
N ILE A 122 -11.72 0.24 -11.76
CA ILE A 122 -11.30 -1.13 -11.46
C ILE A 122 -12.23 -1.72 -10.41
N MET A 123 -12.81 -2.87 -10.74
CA MET A 123 -13.71 -3.65 -9.90
C MET A 123 -13.31 -5.11 -9.94
N VAL A 124 -13.46 -5.80 -8.81
CA VAL A 124 -13.18 -7.23 -8.69
C VAL A 124 -14.36 -7.97 -8.07
N ASP A 125 -14.50 -9.25 -8.37
CA ASP A 125 -15.47 -10.12 -7.70
C ASP A 125 -14.92 -10.70 -6.38
N ASP A 126 -15.77 -11.37 -5.62
CA ASP A 126 -15.41 -11.98 -4.33
C ASP A 126 -14.27 -13.00 -4.44
N LYS A 127 -14.18 -13.74 -5.55
CA LYS A 127 -13.15 -14.76 -5.76
C LYS A 127 -11.79 -14.06 -5.95
N GLN A 128 -11.75 -13.06 -6.83
CA GLN A 128 -10.59 -12.24 -7.07
C GLN A 128 -10.17 -11.50 -5.79
N MET A 129 -11.10 -10.92 -5.04
CA MET A 129 -10.80 -10.25 -3.77
C MET A 129 -10.16 -11.21 -2.75
N LYS A 130 -10.66 -12.45 -2.65
CA LYS A 130 -10.06 -13.46 -1.78
C LYS A 130 -8.60 -13.75 -2.17
N GLU A 131 -8.33 -13.91 -3.46
CA GLU A 131 -6.97 -14.13 -3.98
C GLU A 131 -6.06 -12.91 -3.70
N ILE A 132 -6.59 -11.69 -3.83
CA ILE A 132 -5.88 -10.44 -3.51
C ILE A 132 -5.53 -10.38 -2.02
N LEU A 133 -6.48 -10.66 -1.12
CA LEU A 133 -6.22 -10.66 0.32
C LEU A 133 -5.14 -11.67 0.70
N ILE A 134 -5.16 -12.88 0.12
CA ILE A 134 -4.11 -13.89 0.32
C ILE A 134 -2.75 -13.35 -0.16
N SER A 135 -2.70 -12.70 -1.32
CA SER A 135 -1.47 -12.07 -1.82
C SER A 135 -0.95 -10.99 -0.89
N MET A 136 -1.84 -10.13 -0.37
CA MET A 136 -1.50 -9.09 0.61
C MET A 136 -0.96 -9.70 1.92
N THR A 137 -1.58 -10.78 2.42
CA THR A 137 -1.09 -11.54 3.58
C THR A 137 0.30 -12.14 3.32
N ASN A 138 0.52 -12.78 2.17
CA ASN A 138 1.81 -13.39 1.81
C ASN A 138 2.92 -12.33 1.68
N ASN A 139 2.57 -11.11 1.30
CA ASN A 139 3.47 -9.97 1.25
C ASN A 139 3.69 -9.30 2.63
N GLY A 140 3.13 -9.86 3.70
CA GLY A 140 3.28 -9.38 5.07
C GLY A 140 2.39 -8.18 5.43
N PHE A 141 1.44 -7.80 4.56
CA PHE A 141 0.55 -6.66 4.81
C PHE A 141 -0.51 -6.95 5.88
N PHE A 142 -0.93 -8.21 5.96
CA PHE A 142 -1.95 -8.72 6.89
C PHE A 142 -1.42 -9.91 7.68
N VAL A 143 -1.99 -10.16 8.86
CA VAL A 143 -1.77 -11.44 9.56
C VAL A 143 -2.60 -12.56 8.88
N PRO A 144 -2.23 -13.84 9.02
CA PRO A 144 -2.89 -14.95 8.31
C PRO A 144 -4.42 -15.01 8.46
N ASP A 145 -4.96 -14.61 9.62
CA ASP A 145 -6.40 -14.68 9.91
C ASP A 145 -7.21 -13.48 9.40
N ASP A 146 -6.54 -12.38 9.02
CA ASP A 146 -7.20 -11.15 8.58
C ASP A 146 -7.98 -11.32 7.27
N ALA A 147 -7.52 -12.18 6.36
CA ALA A 147 -8.14 -12.36 5.05
C ALA A 147 -9.60 -12.84 5.15
N ALA A 148 -9.89 -13.77 6.09
CA ALA A 148 -11.24 -14.27 6.29
C ALA A 148 -12.16 -13.19 6.90
N ASP A 149 -11.66 -12.44 7.87
CA ASP A 149 -12.40 -11.37 8.53
C ASP A 149 -12.74 -10.23 7.55
N TYR A 150 -11.79 -9.81 6.72
CA TYR A 150 -12.04 -8.81 5.70
C TYR A 150 -13.02 -9.30 4.64
N MET A 151 -12.94 -10.56 4.20
CA MET A 151 -13.95 -11.13 3.29
C MET A 151 -15.35 -11.10 3.90
N GLN A 152 -15.48 -11.30 5.21
CA GLN A 152 -16.79 -11.18 5.86
C GLN A 152 -17.29 -9.74 5.89
N LYS A 153 -16.42 -8.77 6.22
CA LYS A 153 -16.75 -7.34 6.17
C LYS A 153 -17.15 -6.88 4.76
N PHE A 154 -16.51 -7.39 3.71
CA PHE A 154 -16.87 -7.06 2.33
C PHE A 154 -18.28 -7.51 1.95
N LYS A 155 -18.75 -8.65 2.46
CA LYS A 155 -20.11 -9.16 2.21
C LYS A 155 -21.21 -8.33 2.87
N GLU A 156 -20.87 -7.46 3.82
CA GLU A 156 -21.84 -6.55 4.44
C GLU A 156 -22.23 -5.40 3.50
N PHE A 157 -21.48 -5.20 2.41
CA PHE A 157 -21.80 -4.21 1.40
C PHE A 157 -22.77 -4.79 0.38
N PRO A 158 -23.79 -4.01 -0.04
CA PRO A 158 -24.82 -4.48 -0.97
C PRO A 158 -24.31 -4.65 -2.42
N GLU A 159 -23.12 -4.12 -2.71
CA GLU A 159 -22.50 -4.14 -4.02
C GLU A 159 -21.91 -5.54 -4.30
N LYS A 160 -22.22 -6.10 -5.48
CA LYS A 160 -21.70 -7.42 -5.90
C LYS A 160 -20.24 -7.40 -6.35
N THR A 161 -19.69 -6.21 -6.57
CA THR A 161 -18.32 -6.00 -6.99
C THR A 161 -17.63 -5.08 -6.00
N ILE A 162 -16.36 -5.38 -5.74
CA ILE A 162 -15.55 -4.68 -4.77
C ILE A 162 -14.68 -3.68 -5.53
N ASN A 163 -14.85 -2.40 -5.21
CA ASN A 163 -14.11 -1.29 -5.80
C ASN A 163 -13.23 -0.60 -4.74
N TRP A 164 -12.43 0.37 -5.19
CA TRP A 164 -11.50 1.11 -4.34
C TRP A 164 -12.16 1.81 -3.15
N LYS A 165 -13.41 2.27 -3.26
CA LYS A 165 -14.15 2.90 -2.15
C LYS A 165 -14.48 1.89 -1.08
N THR A 166 -14.93 0.70 -1.48
CA THR A 166 -15.28 -0.39 -0.56
C THR A 166 -14.02 -0.91 0.14
N VAL A 167 -12.93 -1.13 -0.61
CA VAL A 167 -11.61 -1.53 -0.06
C VAL A 167 -11.12 -0.51 0.96
N THR A 168 -11.14 0.78 0.61
CA THR A 168 -10.64 1.82 1.52
C THR A 168 -11.51 1.94 2.77
N LYS A 169 -12.84 1.83 2.67
CA LYS A 169 -13.73 1.83 3.83
C LYS A 169 -13.50 0.64 4.77
N VAL A 170 -13.26 -0.55 4.23
CA VAL A 170 -13.13 -1.79 5.03
C VAL A 170 -11.74 -1.91 5.67
N ILE A 171 -10.68 -1.59 4.93
CA ILE A 171 -9.31 -1.91 5.33
C ILE A 171 -8.63 -0.74 6.02
N VAL A 172 -8.73 0.48 5.49
CA VAL A 172 -7.98 1.66 6.00
C VAL A 172 -8.20 1.92 7.50
N PRO A 173 -9.41 1.78 8.08
CA PRO A 173 -9.62 1.99 9.51
C PRO A 173 -8.81 1.05 10.41
N GLU A 174 -8.33 -0.07 9.88
CA GLU A 174 -7.55 -1.07 10.62
C GLU A 174 -6.03 -0.91 10.44
N ILE A 175 -5.59 0.02 9.59
CA ILE A 175 -4.17 0.22 9.28
C ILE A 175 -3.54 1.24 10.23
N ILE A 176 -2.37 0.87 10.75
CA ILE A 176 -1.43 1.74 11.46
C ILE A 176 -0.23 1.98 10.54
N ILE A 177 0.24 3.24 10.51
CA ILE A 177 1.47 3.62 9.83
C ILE A 177 2.52 3.92 10.89
N GLY A 178 3.64 3.21 10.84
CA GLY A 178 4.80 3.46 11.69
C GLY A 178 5.49 4.78 11.34
N ALA A 179 6.34 5.27 12.25
CA ALA A 179 7.13 6.49 12.06
C ALA A 179 8.19 6.36 10.95
N ASP A 180 8.54 5.13 10.58
CA ASP A 180 9.38 4.75 9.44
C ASP A 180 8.60 4.67 8.11
N GLY A 181 7.29 4.85 8.15
CA GLY A 181 6.40 4.72 7.00
C GLY A 181 6.00 3.29 6.67
N GLU A 182 6.43 2.29 7.44
CA GLU A 182 5.91 0.92 7.33
C GLU A 182 4.44 0.85 7.76
N MET A 183 3.72 -0.19 7.32
CA MET A 183 2.31 -0.37 7.62
C MET A 183 2.03 -1.73 8.18
N CYS A 184 1.13 -1.77 9.15
CA CYS A 184 0.64 -2.99 9.77
C CYS A 184 -0.83 -2.82 10.16
N THR A 185 -1.54 -3.92 10.38
CA THR A 185 -2.87 -3.87 10.98
C THR A 185 -2.78 -3.64 12.49
N LYS A 186 -3.82 -3.05 13.08
CA LYS A 186 -3.97 -2.94 14.55
C LYS A 186 -3.72 -4.28 15.25
N ARG A 187 -4.28 -5.36 14.69
CA ARG A 187 -4.09 -6.73 15.19
C ARG A 187 -2.64 -7.18 15.16
N ASN A 188 -1.89 -6.87 14.09
CA ASN A 188 -0.47 -7.19 14.00
C ASN A 188 0.36 -6.46 15.08
N VAL A 189 0.02 -5.20 15.38
CA VAL A 189 0.65 -4.47 16.49
C VAL A 189 0.37 -5.19 17.83
N ASP A 190 -0.87 -5.54 18.10
CA ASP A 190 -1.26 -6.22 19.33
C ASP A 190 -0.58 -7.59 19.49
N GLU A 191 -0.47 -8.37 18.41
CA GLU A 191 0.24 -9.67 18.42
C GLU A 191 1.75 -9.51 18.61
N SER A 192 2.36 -8.51 17.96
CA SER A 192 3.79 -8.22 18.12
C SER A 192 4.13 -7.75 19.53
N GLN A 193 3.25 -6.95 20.16
CA GLN A 193 3.39 -6.56 21.56
C GLN A 193 3.16 -7.72 22.52
N ASN A 194 2.22 -8.63 22.21
CA ASN A 194 2.01 -9.86 22.97
C ASN A 194 3.21 -10.84 22.87
N LYS A 195 3.94 -10.85 21.75
CA LYS A 195 5.20 -11.59 21.61
C LYS A 195 6.39 -10.94 22.35
N LEU A 196 6.26 -9.67 22.74
CA LEU A 196 7.27 -8.89 23.47
C LEU A 196 6.98 -8.79 24.97
N LEU A 197 6.08 -9.58 25.55
CA LEU A 197 6.04 -9.71 27.01
C LEU A 197 7.37 -10.33 27.47
N PRO A 198 8.28 -9.58 28.13
CA PRO A 198 9.36 -10.25 28.85
C PRO A 198 8.70 -11.13 29.92
N GLU A 199 9.34 -12.25 30.26
CA GLU A 199 8.99 -13.03 31.44
C GLU A 199 8.66 -12.06 32.59
N ILE A 200 7.43 -12.12 33.09
CA ILE A 200 7.01 -11.27 34.19
C ILE A 200 7.80 -11.73 35.41
N VAL A 201 8.95 -11.10 35.64
CA VAL A 201 9.68 -11.24 36.90
C VAL A 201 8.85 -10.54 37.94
N HIS A 202 8.19 -11.33 38.80
CA HIS A 202 7.53 -10.79 39.98
C HIS A 202 8.61 -10.39 40.98
N ILE A 203 8.91 -9.09 41.01
CA ILE A 203 9.77 -8.50 42.03
C ILE A 203 8.92 -8.28 43.29
N TYR A 204 9.17 -9.07 44.32
CA TYR A 204 8.57 -8.88 45.63
C TYR A 204 9.52 -8.04 46.49
N ILE A 205 9.02 -6.89 46.96
CA ILE A 205 9.73 -6.05 47.94
C ILE A 205 9.11 -6.31 49.29
N ASP A 206 9.89 -6.86 50.23
CA ASP A 206 9.43 -7.04 51.61
C ASP A 206 9.33 -5.67 52.31
N PRO A 207 8.13 -5.18 52.65
CA PRO A 207 7.94 -3.83 53.17
C PRO A 207 8.51 -3.64 54.58
N LYS A 208 8.90 -4.71 55.28
CA LYS A 208 9.50 -4.62 56.62
C LYS A 208 11.02 -4.50 56.59
N THR A 209 11.65 -5.03 55.54
CA THR A 209 13.11 -5.13 55.46
C THR A 209 13.69 -4.37 54.27
N ASN A 210 12.85 -3.86 53.37
CA ASN A 210 13.23 -3.30 52.06
C ASN A 210 14.09 -4.26 51.21
N ALA A 211 14.09 -5.55 51.52
CA ALA A 211 14.80 -6.55 50.73
C ALA A 211 14.02 -6.84 49.44
N ILE A 212 14.73 -6.80 48.31
CA ILE A 212 14.19 -7.15 47.00
C ILE A 212 14.43 -8.65 46.75
N LYS A 213 13.36 -9.41 46.49
CA LYS A 213 13.44 -10.81 46.04
C LYS A 213 12.83 -10.93 44.65
N MET A 214 13.59 -11.46 43.70
CA MET A 214 13.07 -11.89 42.40
C MET A 214 12.48 -13.29 42.57
N ILE A 215 11.21 -13.45 42.23
CA ILE A 215 10.55 -14.77 42.23
C ILE A 215 10.48 -15.22 40.77
N ASP A 216 11.36 -16.16 40.42
CA ASP A 216 11.28 -16.90 39.16
C ASP A 216 10.18 -17.96 39.30
N LYS A 217 9.29 -18.07 38.32
CA LYS A 217 8.38 -19.22 38.23
C LYS A 217 9.03 -20.27 37.33
N ASN A 218 9.29 -21.45 37.89
CA ASN A 218 9.37 -22.67 37.10
C ASN A 218 8.07 -22.90 36.33
#